data_AF-A0A410TKN8-F1
#
_entry.id   AF-A0A410TKN8-F1
#
_cell.length_a   1.000
_cell.length_b   1.000
_cell.length_c   1.000
_cell.angle_alpha   90.00
_cell.angle_beta   90.00
_cell.angle_gamma   90.00
#
_symmetry.space_group_name_H-M   'P 1'
#
loop_
_entity.id
_entity.type
_entity.pdbx_description
1 polymer ?
#
loop_
_entity_poly.entity_id
_entity_poly.type
_entity_poly.pdbx_seq_one_letter_code
_entity_poly.pdbx_strand_id
1 'polypeptide(L)'
;MEQITLRLPEDLKEELEKEAEEHSVSRSEHIRNVLESRENTDRLRSRIETLEEQLRERSRVEEKIEDLPDKLRDAETYIERRQRKLDRTGLAQRVKWKMTGVPVNKETVEE
;
A
#
# COMPACT_ATOMS: atom_id res chain seq x y z
N MET A 1 4.94 10.12 -40.59
CA MET A 1 3.53 9.98 -40.20
C MET A 1 2.98 8.78 -40.93
N GLU A 2 2.39 7.83 -40.20
CA GLU A 2 1.72 6.69 -40.82
C GLU A 2 0.31 7.08 -41.23
N GLN A 3 -0.11 6.71 -42.44
CA GLN A 3 -1.45 6.96 -42.93
C GLN A 3 -2.33 5.76 -42.62
N ILE A 4 -3.41 5.99 -41.88
CA ILE A 4 -4.37 4.96 -41.49
C ILE A 4 -5.70 5.28 -42.17
N THR A 5 -6.30 4.27 -42.81
CA THR A 5 -7.64 4.38 -43.40
C THR A 5 -8.64 3.72 -42.46
N LEU A 6 -9.61 4.49 -41.98
CA LEU A 6 -10.66 4.02 -41.08
C LEU A 6 -11.99 3.93 -41.85
N ARG A 7 -12.77 2.89 -41.58
CA ARG A 7 -14.17 2.81 -42.01
C ARG A 7 -15.06 3.16 -40.83
N LEU A 8 -15.82 4.23 -40.97
CA LEU A 8 -16.72 4.74 -39.94
C LEU A 8 -18.16 4.70 -40.48
N PRO A 9 -19.17 4.47 -39.62
CA PRO A 9 -20.57 4.71 -39.97
C PRO A 9 -20.77 6.15 -40.46
N GLU A 10 -21.73 6.39 -41.36
CA GLU A 10 -22.00 7.75 -41.87
C GLU A 10 -22.41 8.70 -40.75
N ASP A 11 -23.32 8.28 -39.86
CA ASP A 11 -23.79 9.09 -38.73
C ASP A 11 -22.61 9.61 -37.87
N LEU A 12 -21.64 8.73 -37.58
CA LEU A 12 -20.45 9.09 -36.80
C LEU A 12 -19.52 10.01 -37.59
N LYS A 13 -19.44 9.85 -38.91
CA LYS A 13 -18.62 10.71 -39.77
C LYS A 13 -19.18 12.13 -39.80
N GLU A 14 -20.50 12.28 -39.88
CA GLU A 14 -21.18 13.58 -39.83
C GLU A 14 -20.99 14.25 -38.46
N GLU A 15 -21.16 13.51 -37.38
CA GLU A 15 -20.93 14.02 -36.02
C GLU A 15 -19.49 14.51 -35.82
N LEU A 16 -18.51 13.73 -36.28
CA LEU A 16 -17.09 14.13 -36.23
C LEU A 16 -16.75 15.34 -37.10
N GLU A 17 -17.40 15.50 -38.26
CA GLU A 17 -17.23 16.70 -39.10
C GLU A 17 -17.80 17.94 -38.38
N LYS A 18 -18.98 17.82 -37.80
CA LYS A 18 -19.61 18.89 -37.03
C LYS A 18 -18.78 19.31 -35.82
N GLU A 19 -18.32 18.37 -35.00
CA GLU A 19 -17.46 18.68 -33.86
C GLU A 19 -16.14 19.32 -34.30
N ALA A 20 -15.54 18.83 -35.39
CA ALA A 20 -14.30 19.39 -35.91
C ALA A 20 -14.48 20.85 -36.39
N GLU A 21 -15.61 21.15 -37.04
CA GLU A 21 -16.00 22.51 -37.44
C GLU A 21 -16.21 23.41 -36.22
N GLU A 22 -16.90 22.93 -35.18
CA GLU A 22 -17.08 23.66 -33.91
C GLU A 22 -15.74 24.02 -33.26
N HIS A 23 -14.76 23.12 -33.35
CA HIS A 23 -13.40 23.34 -32.87
C HIS A 23 -12.47 24.02 -33.88
N SER A 24 -12.98 24.40 -35.07
CA SER A 24 -12.22 25.04 -36.16
C SER A 24 -10.96 24.27 -36.58
N VAL A 25 -11.03 22.94 -36.55
CA VAL A 25 -9.94 22.04 -36.96
C VAL A 25 -10.40 21.08 -38.05
N SER A 26 -9.45 20.45 -38.76
CA SER A 26 -9.82 19.39 -39.70
C SER A 26 -10.30 18.15 -38.95
N ARG A 27 -11.20 17.35 -39.55
CA ARG A 27 -11.63 16.07 -38.98
C ARG A 27 -10.47 15.16 -38.58
N SER A 28 -9.42 15.09 -39.40
CA SER A 28 -8.23 14.26 -39.10
C SER A 28 -7.43 14.79 -37.91
N GLU A 29 -7.45 16.10 -37.65
CA GLU A 29 -6.84 16.71 -36.47
C GLU A 29 -7.70 16.46 -35.24
N HIS A 30 -9.02 16.63 -35.34
CA HIS A 30 -9.95 16.33 -34.27
C HIS A 30 -9.85 14.87 -33.80
N ILE A 31 -9.84 13.92 -34.73
CA ILE A 31 -9.64 12.50 -34.42
C ILE A 31 -8.31 12.26 -33.70
N ARG A 32 -7.23 12.91 -34.14
CA ARG A 32 -5.92 12.81 -33.47
C ARG A 32 -5.97 13.34 -32.04
N ASN A 33 -6.55 14.52 -31.84
CA ASN A 33 -6.70 15.13 -30.51
C ASN A 33 -7.52 14.25 -29.58
N VAL A 34 -8.61 13.65 -30.06
CA VAL A 34 -9.45 12.74 -29.27
C VAL A 34 -8.67 11.48 -28.87
N LEU A 35 -7.92 10.88 -29.80
CA LEU A 35 -7.12 9.69 -29.52
C LEU A 35 -6.00 9.99 -28.52
N GLU A 36 -5.29 11.10 -28.68
CA GLU A 36 -4.23 11.52 -27.77
C GLU A 36 -4.78 11.87 -26.37
N SER A 37 -5.92 12.56 -26.30
CA SER A 37 -6.58 12.89 -25.04
C SER A 37 -7.01 11.63 -24.27
N ARG A 38 -7.55 10.63 -24.99
CA ARG A 38 -7.93 9.33 -24.40
C ARG A 38 -6.71 8.60 -23.86
N GLU A 39 -5.64 8.48 -24.65
CA GLU A 39 -4.41 7.81 -24.22
C GLU A 39 -3.82 8.49 -22.97
N ASN A 40 -3.79 9.82 -22.94
CA ASN A 40 -3.32 10.57 -21.78
C ASN A 40 -4.22 10.35 -20.56
N THR A 41 -5.54 10.30 -20.74
CA THR A 41 -6.50 10.01 -19.65
C THR A 41 -6.26 8.61 -19.06
N ASP A 42 -6.06 7.60 -19.90
CA ASP A 42 -5.82 6.23 -19.45
C ASP A 42 -4.46 6.08 -18.75
N ARG A 43 -3.42 6.78 -19.25
CA ARG A 43 -2.12 6.87 -18.58
C ARG A 43 -2.23 7.53 -17.21
N LEU A 44 -2.98 8.63 -17.11
CA LEU A 44 -3.20 9.34 -15.85
C LEU A 44 -3.99 8.48 -14.85
N ARG A 45 -5.02 7.77 -15.29
CA ARG A 45 -5.78 6.83 -14.45
C ARG A 45 -4.89 5.70 -13.92
N SER A 46 -4.11 5.06 -14.79
CA SER A 46 -3.15 4.02 -14.37
C SER A 46 -2.13 4.56 -13.34
N ARG A 47 -1.68 5.80 -13.51
CA ARG A 47 -0.76 6.46 -12.58
C ARG A 47 -1.43 6.73 -11.22
N ILE A 48 -2.68 7.19 -11.22
CA ILE A 48 -3.47 7.42 -10.01
C ILE A 48 -3.65 6.11 -9.24
N GLU A 49 -4.10 5.04 -9.91
CA GLU A 49 -4.27 3.73 -9.27
C GLU A 49 -2.97 3.21 -8.64
N THR A 50 -1.84 3.39 -9.33
CA THR A 50 -0.52 3.02 -8.79
C THR A 50 -0.16 3.84 -7.55
N LEU A 51 -0.39 5.16 -7.58
CA LEU A 51 -0.10 6.04 -6.43
C LEU A 51 -1.02 5.76 -5.24
N GLU A 52 -2.28 5.44 -5.48
CA GLU A 52 -3.23 5.05 -4.43
C GLU A 52 -2.83 3.74 -3.76
N GLU A 53 -2.34 2.75 -4.54
CA GLU A 53 -1.84 1.51 -3.97
C GLU A 53 -0.57 1.74 -3.12
N GLN A 54 0.35 2.59 -3.60
CA GLN A 54 1.53 2.97 -2.83
C GLN A 54 1.17 3.69 -1.52
N LEU A 55 0.17 4.56 -1.53
CA LEU A 55 -0.32 5.23 -0.32
C LEU A 55 -0.94 4.24 0.66
N ARG A 56 -1.74 3.28 0.17
CA ARG A 56 -2.30 2.20 1.01
C ARG A 56 -1.20 1.35 1.65
N GLU A 57 -0.18 0.99 0.88
CA GLU A 57 0.95 0.22 1.40
C GLU A 57 1.73 1.00 2.47
N ARG A 58 2.03 2.28 2.22
CA ARG A 58 2.67 3.16 3.19
C ARG A 58 1.86 3.31 4.47
N SER A 59 0.55 3.52 4.36
CA SER A 59 -0.34 3.65 5.52
C SER A 59 -0.31 2.38 6.39
N ARG A 60 -0.31 1.18 5.77
CA ARG A 60 -0.17 -0.09 6.51
C ARG A 60 1.19 -0.24 7.19
N VAL A 61 2.25 0.28 6.56
CA VAL A 61 3.60 0.24 7.15
C VAL A 61 3.70 1.22 8.31
N GLU A 62 3.14 2.42 8.18
CA GLU A 62 3.07 3.43 9.26
C GLU A 62 2.29 2.89 10.47
N GLU A 63 1.13 2.28 10.27
CA GLU A 63 0.36 1.63 11.34
C GLU A 63 1.19 0.56 12.06
N LYS A 64 1.94 -0.27 11.32
CA LYS A 64 2.83 -1.26 11.93
C LYS A 64 3.96 -0.61 12.73
N ILE A 65 4.52 0.50 12.25
CA ILE A 65 5.60 1.22 12.92
C ILE A 65 5.09 1.87 14.21
N GLU A 66 3.88 2.39 14.22
CA GLU A 66 3.26 2.98 15.42
C GLU A 66 3.03 1.95 16.54
N ASP A 67 2.78 0.69 16.19
CA ASP A 67 2.60 -0.43 17.13
C ASP A 67 3.92 -1.08 17.60
N LEU A 68 5.04 -0.82 16.92
CA LEU A 68 6.37 -1.31 17.34
C LEU A 68 6.86 -0.79 18.70
N PRO A 69 6.74 0.51 19.08
CA PRO A 69 7.24 1.00 20.36
C PRO A 69 6.55 0.33 21.56
N ASP A 70 5.26 0.04 21.48
CA ASP A 70 4.54 -0.65 22.56
C ASP A 70 5.01 -2.10 22.69
N LYS A 71 5.19 -2.81 21.57
CA LYS A 71 5.79 -4.16 21.55
C LYS A 71 7.21 -4.20 22.10
N LEU A 72 8.02 -3.17 21.84
CA LEU A 72 9.36 -3.03 22.40
C LEU A 72 9.34 -2.81 23.91
N ARG A 73 8.43 -1.96 24.42
CA ARG A 73 8.24 -1.74 25.86
C ARG A 73 7.82 -3.01 26.60
N ASP A 74 6.93 -3.79 26.01
CA ASP A 74 6.49 -5.07 26.58
C ASP A 74 7.64 -6.09 26.63
N ALA A 75 8.44 -6.15 25.57
CA ALA A 75 9.61 -7.02 25.49
C ALA A 75 10.68 -6.63 26.52
N GLU A 76 10.95 -5.34 26.68
CA GLU A 76 11.90 -4.81 27.68
C GLU A 76 11.42 -5.12 29.10
N THR A 77 10.13 -4.91 29.38
CA THR A 77 9.50 -5.26 30.67
C THR A 77 9.57 -6.77 30.96
N TYR A 78 9.47 -7.62 29.93
CA TYR A 78 9.65 -9.07 30.07
C TYR A 78 11.10 -9.45 30.39
N ILE A 79 12.08 -8.82 29.70
CA ILE A 79 13.51 -9.05 29.92
C ILE A 79 13.91 -8.62 31.34
N GLU A 80 13.46 -7.45 31.79
CA GLU A 80 13.73 -6.97 33.15
C GLU A 80 13.15 -7.90 34.22
N ARG A 81 11.89 -8.34 34.07
CA ARG A 81 11.26 -9.29 35.00
C ARG A 81 12.02 -10.61 35.05
N ARG A 82 12.51 -11.08 33.90
CA ARG A 82 13.33 -12.29 33.80
C ARG A 82 14.69 -12.11 34.50
N GLN A 83 15.38 -11.00 34.29
CA GLN A 83 16.67 -10.71 34.94
C GLN A 83 16.52 -10.62 36.47
N ARG A 84 15.53 -9.88 36.98
CA ARG A 84 15.23 -9.81 38.42
C ARG A 84 14.99 -11.19 39.05
N LYS A 85 14.28 -12.08 38.35
CA LYS A 85 14.11 -13.48 38.80
C LYS A 85 15.43 -14.24 38.80
N LEU A 86 16.29 -14.06 37.79
CA LEU A 86 17.58 -14.74 37.71
C LEU A 86 18.59 -14.26 38.76
N ASP A 87 18.51 -13.00 39.19
CA ASP A 87 19.41 -12.42 40.19
C ASP A 87 19.03 -12.81 41.62
N ARG A 88 17.73 -13.03 41.88
CA ARG A 88 17.24 -13.48 43.20
C ARG A 88 17.52 -14.96 43.48
N THR A 89 17.98 -15.71 42.49
CA THR A 89 17.98 -17.18 42.55
C THR A 89 19.38 -17.77 42.42
N GLY A 90 19.70 -18.78 43.24
CA GLY A 90 21.01 -19.45 43.25
C GLY A 90 21.34 -20.19 41.94
N LEU A 91 22.64 -20.41 41.69
CA LEU A 91 23.18 -20.97 40.44
C LEU A 91 22.52 -22.30 40.01
N ALA A 92 22.16 -23.17 40.95
CA ALA A 92 21.49 -24.45 40.65
C ALA A 92 20.11 -24.27 40.00
N GLN A 93 19.34 -23.27 40.45
CA GLN A 93 18.00 -22.98 39.94
C GLN A 93 18.07 -22.31 38.56
N ARG A 94 19.12 -21.51 38.32
CA ARG A 94 19.42 -20.91 37.01
C ARG A 94 19.65 -21.97 35.93
N VAL A 95 20.37 -23.06 36.27
CA VAL A 95 20.57 -24.20 35.36
C VAL A 95 19.24 -24.90 35.06
N LYS A 96 18.40 -25.13 36.09
CA LYS A 96 17.06 -25.71 35.91
C LYS A 96 16.18 -24.87 34.97
N TRP A 97 16.20 -23.54 35.09
CA TRP A 97 15.40 -22.65 34.23
C TRP A 97 15.95 -22.46 32.82
N LYS A 98 17.24 -22.72 32.59
CA LYS A 98 17.78 -22.80 31.22
C LYS A 98 17.21 -24.00 30.46
N MET A 99 16.93 -25.11 31.17
CA MET A 99 16.33 -26.33 30.62
C MET A 99 14.80 -26.28 30.51
N THR A 100 14.12 -25.62 31.46
CA THR A 100 12.64 -25.66 31.57
C THR A 100 11.92 -24.37 31.18
N GLY A 101 12.68 -23.31 30.87
CA GLY A 101 12.13 -21.96 30.72
C GLY A 101 11.94 -21.27 32.08
N VAL A 102 12.09 -19.94 32.12
CA VAL A 102 11.86 -19.16 33.34
C VAL A 102 10.34 -18.92 33.47
N PRO A 103 9.70 -19.33 34.57
CA PRO A 103 8.27 -19.09 34.77
C PRO A 103 8.04 -17.62 35.12
N VAL A 104 7.70 -16.80 34.11
CA VAL A 104 7.51 -15.35 34.33
C VAL A 104 6.07 -15.02 34.74
N ASN A 105 5.07 -15.83 34.35
CA ASN A 105 3.66 -15.70 34.74
C ASN A 105 3.15 -16.98 35.41
N LYS A 106 3.14 -17.00 36.74
CA LYS A 106 2.35 -17.95 37.56
C LYS A 106 1.94 -17.26 38.85
N GLU A 107 1.13 -16.22 38.72
CA GLU A 107 0.18 -15.83 39.77
C GLU A 107 -1.17 -15.72 39.04
N THR A 108 -1.75 -16.91 38.86
CA THR A 108 -3.19 -17.08 38.72
C THR A 108 -3.86 -16.45 39.93
N VAL A 109 -4.84 -15.60 39.61
CA VAL A 109 -6.07 -15.36 40.37
C VAL A 109 -6.36 -16.52 41.34
N GLU A 110 -6.34 -16.22 42.64
CA GLU A 110 -7.02 -17.00 43.68
C GLU A 110 -8.03 -16.08 44.37
N GLU A 111 -9.16 -16.68 44.72
CA GLU A 111 -10.49 -16.15 45.03
C GLU A 111 -10.59 -15.05 46.10
#